data_AF-A0A0F2SFW8-F1
#
_entry.id   AF-A0A0F2SFW8-F1
#
_cell.length_a   1.000
_cell.length_b   1.000
_cell.length_c   1.000
_cell.angle_alpha   90.00
_cell.angle_beta   90.00
_cell.angle_gamma   90.00
#
_symmetry.space_group_name_H-M   'P 1'
#
loop_
_entity.id
_entity.type
_entity.pdbx_description
1 polymer ?
#
loop_
_entity_poly.entity_id
_entity_poly.type
_entity_poly.pdbx_seq_one_letter_code
_entity_poly.pdbx_strand_id
1 'polypeptide(L)' 'METLKELQENIEEVRSLLNNTILVKGSLTDPEIIYISQQLDCLLNKHNRVVNMCKKVINDY' A
#
# COMPACT_ATOMS: atom_id res chain seq x y z
N MET A 1 -1.13 -17.08 8.76
CA MET A 1 0.07 -16.44 8.17
C MET A 1 -0.11 -16.17 6.67
N GLU A 2 -0.89 -16.96 5.93
CA GLU A 2 -1.18 -16.72 4.49
C GLU A 2 -1.80 -15.35 4.20
N THR A 3 -2.76 -14.89 4.99
CA THR A 3 -3.49 -13.63 4.74
C THR A 3 -2.62 -12.37 4.76
N LEU A 4 -1.57 -12.34 5.60
CA LEU A 4 -0.63 -11.22 5.67
C LEU A 4 0.33 -11.20 4.46
N LYS A 5 0.71 -12.39 3.99
CA LYS A 5 1.56 -12.55 2.80
C LYS A 5 0.80 -12.15 1.54
N GLU A 6 -0.44 -12.61 1.40
CA GLU A 6 -1.34 -12.22 0.30
C GLU A 6 -1.57 -10.71 0.26
N LEU A 7 -1.78 -10.08 1.42
CA LEU A 7 -1.96 -8.63 1.48
C LEU A 7 -0.70 -7.88 1.05
N GLN A 8 0.48 -8.37 1.44
CA GLN A 8 1.75 -7.80 1.01
C GLN A 8 1.97 -7.96 -0.50
N GLU A 9 1.63 -9.12 -1.06
CA GLU A 9 1.70 -9.40 -2.50
C GLU A 9 0.76 -8.46 -3.29
N ASN A 10 -0.47 -8.29 -2.83
CA ASN A 10 -1.44 -7.36 -3.43
C ASN A 10 -0.96 -5.90 -3.37
N ILE A 11 -0.31 -5.50 -2.28
CA ILE A 11 0.30 -4.16 -2.17
C ILE A 11 1.39 -3.96 -3.23
N GLU A 12 2.25 -4.95 -3.46
CA GLU A 12 3.30 -4.84 -4.46
C GLU A 12 2.79 -4.90 -5.89
N GLU A 13 1.73 -5.65 -6.14
CA GLU A 13 1.02 -5.61 -7.42
C GLU A 13 0.51 -4.18 -7.71
N VAL A 14 -0.15 -3.54 -6.74
CA VAL A 14 -0.65 -2.17 -6.91
C VAL A 14 0.50 -1.16 -7.09
N ARG A 15 1.65 -1.33 -6.40
CA ARG A 15 2.85 -0.50 -6.67
C ARG A 15 3.38 -0.68 -8.09
N SER A 16 3.43 -1.92 -8.57
CA SER A 16 3.87 -2.22 -9.94
C SER A 16 2.95 -1.56 -10.97
N LEU A 17 1.63 -1.65 -10.77
CA LEU A 17 0.63 -1.02 -11.63
C LEU A 17 0.76 0.51 -11.62
N LEU A 18 0.97 1.13 -10.46
CA LEU A 18 1.19 2.57 -10.36
C LEU A 18 2.46 2.99 -11.13
N ASN A 19 3.55 2.25 -10.98
CA ASN A 19 4.79 2.51 -11.72
C ASN A 19 4.59 2.42 -13.23
N ASN A 20 3.87 1.40 -13.70
CA ASN A 20 3.52 1.27 -15.12
C ASN A 20 2.64 2.43 -15.60
N THR A 21 1.69 2.87 -14.77
CA THR A 21 0.81 4.00 -15.10
C THR A 21 1.61 5.30 -15.23
N ILE A 22 2.60 5.52 -14.36
CA ILE A 22 3.55 6.64 -14.44
C ILE A 22 4.35 6.58 -15.76
N LEU A 23 4.84 5.40 -16.15
CA LEU A 23 5.58 5.20 -17.40
C LEU A 23 4.72 5.51 -18.63
N VAL A 24 3.44 5.13 -18.62
CA VAL A 24 2.50 5.39 -19.71
C VAL A 24 2.11 6.86 -19.80
N LYS A 25 1.83 7.52 -18.66
CA LYS A 25 1.42 8.93 -18.62
C LYS A 25 2.59 9.90 -18.81
N GLY A 26 3.82 9.48 -18.49
CA GLY A 26 5.03 10.30 -18.61
C GLY A 26 5.13 11.47 -17.62
N SER A 27 4.23 11.56 -16.63
CA SER A 27 4.23 12.61 -15.62
C SER A 27 3.82 12.08 -14.25
N LEU A 28 4.66 12.35 -13.25
CA LEU A 28 4.39 12.08 -11.84
C LEU A 28 3.38 13.06 -11.22
N THR A 29 3.18 14.22 -11.84
CA THR A 29 2.30 15.28 -11.34
C THR A 29 0.92 15.25 -11.99
N ASP A 30 0.65 14.25 -12.84
CA ASP A 30 -0.69 14.02 -13.36
C ASP A 30 -1.67 13.82 -12.17
N PRO A 31 -2.79 14.55 -12.11
CA PRO A 31 -3.72 14.47 -10.98
C PRO A 31 -4.26 13.07 -10.70
N GLU A 32 -4.40 12.24 -11.74
CA GLU A 32 -4.86 10.86 -11.63
C GLU A 32 -3.77 9.98 -10.98
N ILE A 33 -2.51 10.16 -11.38
CA ILE A 33 -1.35 9.49 -10.77
C ILE A 33 -1.22 9.88 -9.29
N ILE A 34 -1.32 11.17 -8.99
CA ILE A 34 -1.28 11.66 -7.60
C ILE A 34 -2.40 11.03 -6.79
N TYR A 35 -3.63 11.01 -7.34
CA TYR A 35 -4.78 10.43 -6.65
C TYR A 35 -4.58 8.94 -6.36
N ILE A 36 -4.16 8.15 -7.35
CA ILE A 36 -3.89 6.71 -7.19
C ILE A 36 -2.78 6.48 -6.15
N SER A 37 -1.69 7.26 -6.21
CA SER A 37 -0.61 7.19 -5.22
C SER A 37 -1.09 7.46 -3.80
N GLN A 38 -1.96 8.47 -3.61
CA GLN A 38 -2.53 8.79 -2.30
C GLN A 38 -3.44 7.69 -1.77
N GLN A 39 -4.22 7.02 -2.64
CA GLN A 39 -5.05 5.89 -2.23
C GLN A 39 -4.19 4.71 -1.75
N LEU A 40 -3.10 4.43 -2.46
CA LEU A 40 -2.15 3.38 -2.07
C LEU A 40 -1.49 3.68 -0.72
N ASP A 41 -1.05 4.93 -0.51
CA ASP A 41 -0.50 5.37 0.77
C ASP A 41 -1.51 5.23 1.92
N CYS A 42 -2.78 5.56 1.69
CA CYS A 42 -3.83 5.38 2.68
C CYS A 42 -4.00 3.91 3.09
N LEU A 43 -3.98 3.00 2.12
CA LEU A 43 -4.08 1.55 2.34
C LEU A 43 -2.89 1.03 3.16
N LEU A 44 -1.68 1.39 2.77
CA LEU A 44 -0.44 1.04 3.47
C LEU A 44 -0.45 1.51 4.93
N ASN A 45 -0.85 2.76 5.15
CA ASN A 45 -0.91 3.34 6.49
C ASN A 45 -1.95 2.65 7.38
N LYS A 46 -3.13 2.32 6.83
CA LYS A 46 -4.16 1.57 7.55
C LYS A 46 -3.66 0.18 7.94
N HIS A 47 -3.04 -0.53 7.00
CA HIS A 47 -2.45 -1.84 7.27
C HIS A 47 -1.40 -1.78 8.38
N ASN A 48 -0.44 -0.85 8.28
CA ASN A 48 0.61 -0.67 9.28
C ASN A 48 0.05 -0.36 10.67
N ARG A 49 -1.01 0.46 10.76
CA ARG A 49 -1.68 0.74 12.04
C ARG A 49 -2.26 -0.53 12.66
N VAL A 50 -2.99 -1.33 11.90
CA VAL A 50 -3.58 -2.59 12.40
C VAL A 50 -2.50 -3.55 12.86
N VAL A 51 -1.45 -3.75 12.05
CA VAL A 51 -0.31 -4.61 12.42
C VAL A 51 0.34 -4.13 13.73
N ASN A 52 0.56 -2.82 13.87
CA ASN A 52 1.14 -2.26 15.08
C ASN A 52 0.23 -2.41 16.31
N MET A 53 -1.09 -2.31 16.15
CA MET A 53 -2.05 -2.58 17.22
C MET A 53 -1.98 -4.05 17.67
N CYS A 54 -1.96 -4.99 16.72
CA CYS A 54 -1.81 -6.41 17.05
C CYS A 54 -0.49 -6.72 17.76
N LYS A 55 0.63 -6.14 17.29
CA LYS A 55 1.94 -6.30 17.93
C LYS A 55 1.96 -5.77 19.36
N LYS A 56 1.32 -4.63 19.63
CA LYS A 56 1.20 -4.10 21.00
C LYS A 56 0.44 -5.09 21.88
N VAL A 57 -0.73 -5.55 21.44
CA VAL A 57 -1.51 -6.55 22.18
C VAL A 57 -0.71 -7.82 22.45
N ILE A 58 0.08 -8.31 21.50
CA ILE A 58 0.90 -9.52 21.69
C ILE A 58 2.04 -9.30 22.70
N ASN A 59 2.69 -8.13 22.67
CA ASN A 59 3.86 -7.85 23.51
C ASN A 59 3.50 -7.37 24.93
N ASP A 60 2.24 -7.01 25.17
CA ASP A 60 1.73 -6.60 26.48
C ASP A 60 1.23 -7.80 27.33
N TYR A 61 1.39 -9.04 26.83
CA TYR A 61 1.19 -10.33 27.52
C TYR A 61 2.49 -11.13 27.61
#